data_AF-Q2R5C3-F1
#
_entry.id   AF-Q2R5C3-F1
#
_cell.length_a   1.000
_cell.length_b   1.000
_cell.length_c   1.000
_cell.angle_alpha   90.00
_cell.angle_beta   90.00
_cell.angle_gamma   90.00
#
_symmetry.space_group_name_H-M   'P 1'
#
loop_
_entity.id
_entity.type
_entity.pdbx_description
1 polymer ?
#
loop_
_entity_poly.entity_id
_entity_poly.type
_entity_poly.pdbx_seq_one_letter_code
_entity_poly.pdbx_strand_id
1 'polypeptide(L)'
;MNPSYRRISESDDEFIHFVLPTLGDSSQSSCIRRPMHTSKLTGGCRVHEILTGHERLCKRNFRMEVDIFHALVNKLREKEYITDTIYVSVEEQIAIFLYTVAKNATNETLQDWFQHSPDTIHRYFKAVLEAITNLTSVYIRAPSLHPHPILRKPQFYPFFQNCIGAIDGTHIPMKLPLDEQEPYRNRKQSISQNCMVACDFDLKFVHIHPGWEGSASDARVLHDALNHGFQVPGGLRPHLISSSHKKNCDCDYEYEDVLLVPAALRQSGDETWEEELAEFGGGCWTHHPHTKNEAVY
;
A
#
# COMPACT_ATOMS: atom_id res chain seq x y z
N MET A 1 8.29 26.11 -17.66
CA MET A 1 7.16 26.39 -16.76
C MET A 1 5.91 25.82 -17.43
N ASN A 2 5.33 24.77 -16.86
CA ASN A 2 4.24 24.00 -17.46
C ASN A 2 2.89 24.61 -17.04
N PRO A 3 2.03 25.07 -17.97
CA PRO A 3 0.77 25.74 -17.64
C PRO A 3 -0.37 24.70 -17.63
N SER A 4 -0.45 23.90 -16.57
CA SER A 4 -1.56 22.97 -16.35
C SER A 4 -2.32 23.31 -15.07
N TYR A 5 -2.73 24.56 -14.94
CA TYR A 5 -3.87 24.91 -14.10
C TYR A 5 -5.13 24.54 -14.90
N ARG A 6 -5.88 23.53 -14.43
CA ARG A 6 -7.12 23.07 -15.06
C ARG A 6 -8.05 24.26 -15.32
N ARG A 7 -8.52 24.40 -16.56
CA ARG A 7 -9.71 25.20 -16.87
C ARG A 7 -10.87 24.63 -16.05
N ILE A 8 -11.45 25.49 -15.21
CA ILE A 8 -12.80 25.31 -14.67
C ILE A 8 -13.73 25.09 -15.87
N SER A 9 -14.67 24.15 -15.76
CA SER A 9 -15.66 23.85 -16.78
C SER A 9 -16.39 25.11 -17.21
N GLU A 10 -16.56 25.34 -18.52
CA GLU A 10 -17.36 26.46 -19.06
C GLU A 10 -18.79 26.51 -18.49
N SER A 11 -19.32 25.41 -17.95
CA SER A 11 -20.63 25.38 -17.30
C SER A 11 -20.69 26.06 -15.93
N ASP A 12 -19.58 26.11 -15.19
CA ASP A 12 -19.55 26.74 -13.87
C ASP A 12 -19.52 28.27 -13.98
N ASP A 13 -18.95 28.79 -15.08
CA ASP A 13 -18.96 30.21 -15.42
C ASP A 13 -20.36 30.68 -15.84
N GLU A 14 -21.13 29.84 -16.55
CA GLU A 14 -22.52 30.12 -16.93
C GLU A 14 -23.45 30.29 -15.71
N PHE A 15 -23.26 29.45 -14.69
CA PHE A 15 -24.02 29.55 -13.43
C PHE A 15 -23.71 30.86 -12.68
N ILE A 16 -22.43 31.27 -12.65
CA ILE A 16 -22.02 32.54 -12.04
C ILE A 16 -22.60 33.74 -12.78
N HIS A 17 -22.66 33.69 -14.12
CA HIS A 17 -23.26 34.73 -14.94
C HIS A 17 -24.79 34.89 -14.75
N PHE A 18 -25.48 33.84 -14.32
CA PHE A 18 -26.90 33.91 -13.99
C PHE A 18 -27.16 34.46 -12.57
N VAL A 19 -26.32 34.09 -11.60
CA VAL A 19 -26.52 34.47 -10.18
C VAL A 19 -26.08 35.91 -9.90
N LEU A 20 -24.94 36.35 -10.43
CA LEU A 20 -24.37 37.67 -10.10
C LEU A 20 -25.27 38.87 -10.46
N PRO A 21 -25.96 38.91 -11.63
CA PRO A 21 -26.84 40.02 -11.97
C PRO A 21 -28.10 40.09 -11.10
N THR A 22 -28.53 38.96 -10.50
CA THR A 22 -29.75 38.91 -9.66
C THR A 22 -29.52 39.41 -8.23
N LEU A 23 -28.27 39.56 -7.81
CA LEU A 23 -27.89 40.03 -6.47
C LEU A 23 -27.36 41.47 -6.47
N GLY A 24 -27.52 42.20 -7.57
CA GLY A 24 -27.07 43.58 -7.69
C GLY A 24 -27.84 44.53 -6.79
N ASP A 25 -27.34 44.75 -5.57
CA ASP A 25 -26.96 46.09 -5.07
C ASP A 25 -26.19 45.94 -3.74
N SER A 26 -24.87 46.07 -3.76
CA SER A 26 -24.06 46.30 -2.56
C SER A 26 -22.71 46.88 -2.96
N SER A 27 -22.63 48.21 -2.88
CA SER A 27 -21.51 49.01 -2.37
C SER A 27 -20.10 48.40 -2.41
N GLN A 28 -19.16 49.19 -2.94
CA GLN A 28 -17.71 49.02 -2.86
C GLN A 28 -17.26 48.57 -1.47
N SER A 29 -17.23 47.26 -1.25
CA SER A 29 -16.72 46.66 -0.03
C SER A 29 -15.22 46.56 -0.21
N SER A 30 -14.46 47.35 0.56
CA SER A 30 -13.04 47.10 0.75
C SER A 30 -12.87 45.61 1.08
N CYS A 31 -12.14 44.85 0.26
CA CYS A 31 -12.04 43.41 0.45
C CYS A 31 -11.20 43.10 1.71
N ILE A 32 -11.85 43.05 2.87
CA ILE A 32 -11.20 42.59 4.09
C ILE A 32 -10.99 41.09 3.91
N ARG A 33 -9.73 40.66 3.75
CA ARG A 33 -9.37 39.25 3.68
C ARG A 33 -9.80 38.60 4.99
N ARG A 34 -10.73 37.64 4.92
CA ARG A 34 -11.19 36.87 6.08
C ARG A 34 -10.27 35.65 6.26
N PRO A 35 -9.74 35.41 7.46
CA PRO A 35 -8.99 34.18 7.74
C PRO A 35 -9.89 32.94 7.53
N MET A 36 -9.32 31.89 6.93
CA MET A 36 -10.06 30.66 6.59
C MET A 36 -10.00 29.60 7.70
N HIS A 37 -8.81 29.34 8.25
CA HIS A 37 -8.60 28.30 9.28
C HIS A 37 -8.84 28.86 10.68
N THR A 38 -10.11 29.10 11.03
CA THR A 38 -10.53 29.73 12.29
C THR A 38 -11.28 28.78 13.23
N SER A 39 -11.23 27.46 12.99
CA SER A 39 -11.84 26.50 13.90
C SER A 39 -11.20 26.58 15.29
N LYS A 40 -12.03 26.42 16.33
CA LYS A 40 -11.56 26.29 17.72
C LYS A 40 -10.71 25.02 17.92
N LEU A 41 -11.00 23.97 17.16
CA LEU A 41 -10.28 22.71 17.22
C LEU A 41 -9.16 22.74 16.18
N THR A 42 -7.96 23.10 16.62
CA THR A 42 -6.73 23.05 15.82
C THR A 42 -6.33 21.61 15.51
N GLY A 43 -5.43 21.40 14.54
CA GLY A 43 -4.93 20.06 14.21
C GLY A 43 -4.29 19.37 15.41
N GLY A 44 -3.42 20.03 16.16
CA GLY A 44 -2.79 19.48 17.37
C GLY A 44 -3.81 19.08 18.45
N CYS A 45 -4.81 19.93 18.73
CA CYS A 45 -5.87 19.58 19.68
C CYS A 45 -6.70 18.39 19.21
N ARG A 46 -6.95 18.28 17.90
CA ARG A 46 -7.67 17.14 17.32
C ARG A 46 -6.89 15.84 17.44
N VAL A 47 -5.59 15.88 17.19
CA VAL A 47 -4.72 14.71 17.33
C VAL A 47 -4.71 14.25 18.78
N HIS A 48 -4.60 15.19 19.73
CA HIS A 48 -4.74 14.88 21.14
C HIS A 48 -6.08 14.20 21.46
N GLU A 49 -7.21 14.76 21.01
CA GLU A 49 -8.54 14.16 21.20
C GLU A 49 -8.64 12.73 20.63
N ILE A 50 -8.04 12.48 19.46
CA ILE A 50 -8.03 11.14 18.85
C ILE A 50 -7.21 10.14 19.67
N LEU A 51 -6.07 10.58 20.24
CA LEU A 51 -5.15 9.72 20.97
C LEU A 51 -5.60 9.47 22.42
N THR A 52 -6.26 10.44 23.06
CA THR A 52 -6.74 10.32 24.45
C THR A 52 -8.22 9.94 24.56
N GLY A 53 -8.94 9.98 23.45
CA GLY A 53 -10.36 9.63 23.40
C GLY A 53 -10.59 8.11 23.39
N HIS A 54 -11.69 7.68 22.77
CA HIS A 54 -12.01 6.27 22.67
C HIS A 54 -10.93 5.51 21.86
N GLU A 55 -10.48 4.35 22.35
CA GLU A 55 -9.49 3.46 21.72
C GLU A 55 -9.65 3.21 20.20
N ARG A 56 -10.88 3.28 19.67
CA ARG A 56 -11.17 3.04 18.25
C ARG A 56 -10.87 4.26 17.37
N LEU A 57 -10.73 5.45 17.95
CA LEU A 57 -10.51 6.69 17.19
C LEU A 57 -9.19 6.64 16.44
N CYS A 58 -8.11 6.22 17.10
CA CYS A 58 -6.81 6.08 16.45
C CYS A 58 -6.86 5.06 15.31
N LYS A 59 -7.39 3.86 15.55
CA LYS A 59 -7.53 2.83 14.51
C LYS A 59 -8.41 3.28 13.35
N ARG A 60 -9.50 4.00 13.63
CA ARG A 60 -10.43 4.52 12.62
C ARG A 60 -9.80 5.62 11.76
N ASN A 61 -9.00 6.51 12.34
CA ASN A 61 -8.45 7.68 11.66
C ASN A 61 -7.05 7.45 11.09
N PHE A 62 -6.21 6.67 11.77
CA PHE A 62 -4.79 6.46 11.47
C PHE A 62 -4.44 4.99 11.16
N ARG A 63 -5.41 4.07 11.17
CA ARG A 63 -5.24 2.63 10.87
C ARG A 63 -4.32 1.85 11.80
N MET A 64 -4.05 2.38 12.99
CA MET A 64 -3.24 1.71 14.00
C MET A 64 -3.74 2.03 15.41
N GLU A 65 -3.42 1.17 16.37
CA GLU A 65 -3.63 1.37 17.79
C GLU A 65 -2.77 2.54 18.33
N VAL A 66 -3.20 3.14 19.44
CA VAL A 66 -2.54 4.32 20.03
C VAL A 66 -1.08 4.02 20.42
N ASP A 67 -0.82 2.84 20.99
CA ASP A 67 0.52 2.43 21.39
C ASP A 67 1.47 2.29 20.19
N ILE A 68 0.95 1.79 19.07
CA ILE A 68 1.72 1.66 17.81
C ILE A 68 2.01 3.04 17.22
N PHE A 69 1.05 3.97 17.29
CA PHE A 69 1.27 5.36 16.89
C PHE A 69 2.40 6.01 17.69
N HIS A 70 2.38 5.89 19.03
CA HIS A 70 3.44 6.42 19.88
C HIS A 70 4.78 5.72 19.64
N ALA A 71 4.78 4.40 19.41
CA ALA A 71 5.99 3.67 19.04
C ALA A 71 6.61 4.20 17.74
N LEU A 72 5.79 4.50 16.73
CA LEU A 72 6.24 5.10 15.47
C LEU A 72 6.81 6.50 15.69
N VAL A 73 6.10 7.37 16.43
CA VAL A 73 6.56 8.72 16.79
C VAL A 73 7.92 8.66 17.48
N ASN A 74 8.04 7.83 18.50
CA ASN A 74 9.28 7.66 19.27
C ASN A 74 10.40 7.15 18.38
N LYS A 75 10.11 6.22 17.46
CA LYS A 75 11.14 5.69 16.56
C LYS A 75 11.65 6.73 15.58
N LEU A 76 10.76 7.55 15.03
CA LEU A 76 11.11 8.64 14.13
C LEU A 76 11.90 9.74 14.83
N ARG A 77 11.55 10.06 16.09
CA ARG A 77 12.31 10.98 16.95
C ARG A 77 13.71 10.42 17.27
N GLU A 78 13.81 9.15 17.67
CA GLU A 78 15.09 8.46 17.97
C GLU A 78 16.05 8.49 16.79
N LYS A 79 15.53 8.37 15.56
CA LYS A 79 16.30 8.43 14.32
C LYS A 79 16.57 9.85 13.81
N GLU A 80 16.03 10.86 14.49
CA GLU A 80 16.10 12.28 14.08
C GLU A 80 15.58 12.52 12.66
N TYR A 81 14.66 11.67 12.18
CA TYR A 81 14.05 11.84 10.84
C TYR A 81 12.97 12.91 10.82
N ILE A 82 12.44 13.26 11.99
CA ILE A 82 11.42 14.29 12.14
C ILE A 82 11.59 14.97 13.50
N THR A 83 11.30 16.27 13.54
CA THR A 83 11.40 17.08 14.75
C THR A 83 10.17 17.96 14.89
N ASP A 84 9.89 18.36 16.12
CA ASP A 84 8.86 19.37 16.38
C ASP A 84 9.27 20.68 15.69
N THR A 85 8.27 21.39 15.17
CA THR A 85 8.43 22.79 14.77
C THR A 85 7.75 23.69 15.78
N ILE A 86 7.97 25.00 15.68
CA ILE A 86 7.30 25.97 16.55
C ILE A 86 5.76 25.99 16.39
N TYR A 87 5.22 25.42 15.30
CA TYR A 87 3.78 25.46 15.01
C TYR A 87 3.11 24.10 14.94
N VAL A 88 3.85 23.03 14.62
CA VAL A 88 3.30 21.68 14.39
C VAL A 88 4.19 20.64 15.04
N SER A 89 3.60 19.89 15.97
CA SER A 89 4.25 18.78 16.69
C SER A 89 4.49 17.58 15.77
N VAL A 90 5.45 16.72 16.11
CA VAL A 90 5.71 15.47 15.36
C VAL A 90 4.45 14.60 15.26
N GLU A 91 3.68 14.50 16.35
CA GLU A 91 2.43 13.76 16.40
C GLU A 91 1.43 14.30 15.36
N GLU A 92 1.31 15.62 15.24
CA GLU A 92 0.45 16.24 14.25
C GLU A 92 0.96 16.06 12.82
N GLN A 93 2.27 16.17 12.59
CA GLN A 93 2.88 15.89 11.29
C GLN A 93 2.55 14.47 10.83
N ILE A 94 2.78 13.49 11.70
CA ILE A 94 2.51 12.07 11.42
C ILE A 94 1.00 11.84 11.24
N ALA A 95 0.15 12.48 12.04
CA ALA A 95 -1.29 12.39 11.90
C ALA A 95 -1.81 12.94 10.56
N ILE A 96 -1.24 14.04 10.05
CA ILE A 96 -1.56 14.56 8.71
C ILE A 96 -1.30 13.48 7.66
N PHE A 97 -0.09 12.89 7.67
CA PHE A 97 0.27 11.84 6.73
C PHE A 97 -0.63 10.60 6.87
N LEU A 98 -0.78 10.07 8.09
CA LEU A 98 -1.56 8.86 8.34
C LEU A 98 -3.03 9.04 7.98
N TYR A 99 -3.64 10.19 8.30
CA TYR A 99 -5.01 10.48 7.90
C TYR A 99 -5.16 10.52 6.38
N THR A 100 -4.19 11.10 5.68
CA THR A 100 -4.15 11.15 4.21
C THR A 100 -4.24 9.76 3.62
N VAL A 101 -3.35 8.84 4.01
CA VAL A 101 -3.29 7.49 3.46
C VAL A 101 -4.43 6.59 3.98
N ALA A 102 -4.85 6.77 5.24
CA ALA A 102 -5.91 5.97 5.86
C ALA A 102 -7.29 6.19 5.23
N LYS A 103 -7.54 7.42 4.77
CA LYS A 103 -8.84 7.89 4.27
C LYS A 103 -8.83 8.23 2.78
N ASN A 104 -7.68 8.19 2.12
CA ASN A 104 -7.50 8.74 0.78
C ASN A 104 -7.99 10.21 0.74
N ALA A 105 -7.63 10.98 1.77
CA ALA A 105 -8.11 12.35 1.95
C ALA A 105 -7.43 13.32 0.98
N THR A 106 -8.18 14.27 0.44
CA THR A 106 -7.62 15.35 -0.40
C THR A 106 -6.86 16.36 0.45
N ASN A 107 -5.99 17.14 -0.18
CA ASN A 107 -5.30 18.25 0.50
C ASN A 107 -6.32 19.24 1.12
N GLU A 108 -7.40 19.58 0.40
CA GLU A 108 -8.49 20.41 0.92
C GLU A 108 -9.14 19.82 2.19
N THR A 109 -9.43 18.52 2.18
CA THR A 109 -9.97 17.84 3.37
C THR A 109 -9.02 17.98 4.57
N LEU A 110 -7.72 17.86 4.34
CA LEU A 110 -6.70 17.99 5.38
C LEU A 110 -6.58 19.43 5.90
N GLN A 111 -6.70 20.43 5.02
CA GLN A 111 -6.70 21.84 5.41
C GLN A 111 -7.84 22.14 6.39
N ASP A 112 -9.05 21.65 6.10
CA ASP A 112 -10.20 21.80 6.97
C ASP A 112 -10.08 20.95 8.25
N TRP A 113 -9.49 19.76 8.15
CA TRP A 113 -9.38 18.86 9.28
C TRP A 113 -8.32 19.32 10.29
N PHE A 114 -7.15 19.75 9.81
CA PHE A 114 -6.00 20.12 10.63
C PHE A 114 -5.82 21.65 10.77
N GLN A 115 -6.61 22.45 10.07
CA GLN A 115 -6.60 23.92 10.16
C GLN A 115 -5.26 24.53 9.72
N HIS A 116 -4.69 23.99 8.64
CA HIS A 116 -3.43 24.44 8.06
C HIS A 116 -3.60 24.79 6.59
N SER A 117 -2.71 25.65 6.09
CA SER A 117 -2.67 26.01 4.67
C SER A 117 -2.31 24.81 3.79
N PRO A 118 -2.64 24.84 2.48
CA PRO A 118 -2.29 23.76 1.56
C PRO A 118 -0.79 23.44 1.54
N ASP A 119 0.05 24.49 1.65
CA ASP A 119 1.50 24.39 1.66
C ASP A 119 2.01 23.66 2.91
N THR A 120 1.48 24.00 4.09
CA THR A 120 1.82 23.34 5.34
C THR A 120 1.44 21.85 5.31
N ILE A 121 0.24 21.52 4.83
CA ILE A 121 -0.20 20.14 4.67
C ILE A 121 0.75 19.37 3.74
N HIS A 122 1.07 19.94 2.57
CA HIS A 122 1.94 19.28 1.59
C HIS A 122 3.35 19.06 2.15
N ARG A 123 3.91 20.07 2.83
CA ARG A 123 5.25 20.02 3.43
C ARG A 123 5.37 18.88 4.43
N TYR A 124 4.43 18.75 5.36
CA TYR A 124 4.50 17.69 6.37
C TYR A 124 4.13 16.31 5.83
N PHE A 125 3.21 16.23 4.86
CA PHE A 125 2.99 14.99 4.14
C PHE A 125 4.29 14.46 3.52
N LYS A 126 5.03 15.34 2.80
CA LYS A 126 6.30 14.97 2.16
C LYS A 126 7.38 14.60 3.18
N ALA A 127 7.54 15.41 4.23
CA ALA A 127 8.54 15.16 5.27
C ALA A 127 8.33 13.80 5.96
N VAL A 128 7.08 13.47 6.31
CA VAL A 128 6.76 12.18 6.94
C VAL A 128 6.91 11.02 5.94
N LEU A 129 6.54 11.20 4.67
CA LEU A 129 6.74 10.17 3.64
C LEU A 129 8.22 9.81 3.49
N GLU A 130 9.10 10.81 3.42
CA GLU A 130 10.55 10.61 3.36
C GLU A 130 11.07 9.93 4.64
N ALA A 131 10.60 10.37 5.81
CA ALA A 131 10.99 9.79 7.09
C ALA A 131 10.59 8.31 7.24
N ILE A 132 9.38 7.94 6.81
CA ILE A 132 8.90 6.55 6.77
C ILE A 132 9.70 5.74 5.75
N THR A 133 9.98 6.30 4.58
CA THR A 133 10.79 5.63 3.54
C THR A 133 12.21 5.31 4.05
N ASN A 134 12.80 6.20 4.85
CA ASN A 134 14.10 5.95 5.48
C ASN A 134 14.04 4.81 6.50
N LEU A 135 12.92 4.66 7.23
CA LEU A 135 12.70 3.54 8.15
C LEU A 135 12.56 2.19 7.44
N THR A 136 12.20 2.16 6.15
CA THR A 136 12.05 0.91 5.39
C THR A 136 13.29 0.02 5.50
N SER A 137 14.49 0.60 5.41
CA SER A 137 15.77 -0.12 5.58
C SER A 137 15.95 -0.77 6.96
N VAL A 138 15.27 -0.25 7.98
CA VAL A 138 15.32 -0.77 9.35
C VAL A 138 14.39 -1.96 9.53
N TYR A 139 13.22 -1.96 8.88
CA TYR A 139 12.17 -2.96 9.10
C TYR A 139 12.07 -4.02 8.01
N ILE A 140 12.29 -3.65 6.74
CA ILE A 140 12.26 -4.56 5.60
C ILE A 140 13.67 -5.08 5.39
N ARG A 141 13.91 -6.31 5.86
CA ARG A 141 15.21 -6.97 5.80
C ARG A 141 15.04 -8.38 5.27
N ALA A 142 16.13 -8.92 4.72
CA ALA A 142 16.16 -10.31 4.30
C ALA A 142 15.73 -11.26 5.44
N PRO A 143 14.97 -12.32 5.14
CA PRO A 143 14.49 -13.26 6.15
C PRO A 143 15.66 -14.00 6.81
N SER A 144 15.41 -14.52 8.01
CA SER A 144 16.34 -15.42 8.68
C SER A 144 16.56 -16.69 7.86
N LEU A 145 17.81 -17.15 7.77
CA LEU A 145 18.15 -18.44 7.17
C LEU A 145 17.74 -19.65 8.03
N HIS A 146 17.29 -19.42 9.26
CA HIS A 146 16.84 -20.49 10.14
C HIS A 146 15.48 -20.99 9.68
N PRO A 147 15.29 -22.32 9.46
CA PRO A 147 14.00 -22.86 9.05
C PRO A 147 12.91 -22.50 10.04
N HIS A 148 11.82 -21.92 9.54
CA HIS A 148 10.68 -21.54 10.36
C HIS A 148 10.04 -22.80 10.99
N PRO A 149 9.59 -22.77 12.28
CA PRO A 149 9.03 -23.93 12.96
C PRO A 149 7.85 -24.59 12.22
N ILE A 150 7.10 -23.81 11.43
CA ILE A 150 5.98 -24.32 10.63
C ILE A 150 6.41 -25.42 9.65
N LEU A 151 7.63 -25.34 9.11
CA LEU A 151 8.16 -26.28 8.12
C LEU A 151 8.47 -27.66 8.73
N ARG A 152 8.49 -27.78 10.06
CA ARG A 152 8.67 -29.08 10.74
C ARG A 152 7.38 -29.89 10.80
N LYS A 153 6.23 -29.30 10.46
CA LYS A 153 4.95 -30.02 10.50
C LYS A 153 4.86 -30.99 9.31
N PRO A 154 4.47 -32.26 9.54
CA PRO A 154 4.43 -33.28 8.48
C PRO A 154 3.58 -32.89 7.26
N GLN A 155 2.51 -32.13 7.47
CA GLN A 155 1.60 -31.68 6.40
C GLN A 155 2.24 -30.76 5.35
N PHE A 156 3.38 -30.13 5.65
CA PHE A 156 4.08 -29.23 4.73
C PHE A 156 5.33 -29.87 4.12
N TYR A 157 5.70 -31.07 4.57
CA TYR A 157 6.81 -31.83 4.04
C TYR A 157 6.30 -32.83 2.98
N PRO A 158 6.98 -32.98 1.82
CA PRO A 158 8.20 -32.30 1.39
C PRO A 158 7.98 -30.97 0.66
N PHE A 159 6.72 -30.58 0.41
CA PHE A 159 6.35 -29.51 -0.52
C PHE A 159 6.97 -28.13 -0.25
N PHE A 160 7.17 -27.78 1.02
CA PHE A 160 7.74 -26.49 1.44
C PHE A 160 9.14 -26.64 2.03
N GLN A 161 9.83 -27.74 1.75
CA GLN A 161 11.19 -27.95 2.24
C GLN A 161 12.07 -26.77 1.80
N ASN A 162 12.79 -26.19 2.75
CA ASN A 162 13.68 -25.03 2.57
C ASN A 162 12.99 -23.71 2.13
N CYS A 163 11.65 -23.66 2.05
CA CYS A 163 10.92 -22.43 1.80
C CYS A 163 11.25 -21.39 2.87
N ILE A 164 11.33 -20.12 2.50
CA ILE A 164 11.63 -19.01 3.44
C ILE A 164 10.50 -17.97 3.51
N GLY A 165 9.47 -18.09 2.66
CA GLY A 165 8.40 -17.12 2.58
C GLY A 165 7.55 -17.23 1.31
N ALA A 166 6.91 -16.13 0.93
CA ALA A 166 6.14 -16.00 -0.30
C ALA A 166 6.53 -14.72 -1.06
N ILE A 167 6.31 -14.72 -2.37
CA ILE A 167 6.37 -13.54 -3.23
C ILE A 167 5.03 -13.44 -3.94
N ASP A 168 4.46 -12.24 -4.03
CA ASP A 168 3.27 -12.04 -4.85
C ASP A 168 3.29 -10.66 -5.52
N GLY A 169 2.62 -10.56 -6.67
CA GLY A 169 2.35 -9.32 -7.37
C GLY A 169 1.04 -8.71 -6.86
N THR A 170 1.09 -7.49 -6.34
CA THR A 170 -0.10 -6.76 -5.90
C THR A 170 -0.36 -5.54 -6.77
N HIS A 171 -1.61 -5.37 -7.21
CA HIS A 171 -2.03 -4.24 -8.01
C HIS A 171 -2.59 -3.11 -7.14
N ILE A 172 -1.87 -1.99 -7.09
CA ILE A 172 -2.29 -0.77 -6.38
C ILE A 172 -3.10 0.10 -7.36
N PRO A 173 -4.40 0.34 -7.10
CA PRO A 173 -5.21 1.20 -7.97
C PRO A 173 -4.65 2.61 -8.08
N MET A 174 -4.66 3.16 -9.28
CA MET A 174 -4.16 4.52 -9.52
C MET A 174 -5.04 5.28 -10.52
N LYS A 175 -4.87 6.60 -10.58
CA LYS A 175 -5.54 7.48 -11.54
C LYS A 175 -4.51 8.13 -12.46
N LEU A 176 -4.71 7.99 -13.75
CA LEU A 176 -3.86 8.55 -14.80
C LEU A 176 -4.68 9.27 -15.87
N PRO A 177 -4.11 10.25 -16.58
CA PRO A 177 -4.67 10.77 -17.84
C PRO A 177 -4.95 9.64 -18.85
N LEU A 178 -5.97 9.79 -19.69
CA LEU A 178 -6.44 8.72 -20.60
C LEU A 178 -5.35 8.23 -21.56
N ASP A 179 -4.49 9.14 -22.01
CA ASP A 179 -3.37 8.91 -22.92
C ASP A 179 -2.20 8.15 -22.30
N GLU A 180 -2.12 8.09 -20.96
CA GLU A 180 -1.08 7.37 -20.21
C GLU A 180 -1.57 6.03 -19.63
N GLN A 181 -2.86 5.71 -19.77
CA GLN A 181 -3.46 4.57 -19.08
C GLN A 181 -3.11 3.19 -19.65
N GLU A 182 -2.74 3.10 -20.93
CA GLU A 182 -2.59 1.82 -21.62
C GLU A 182 -1.60 0.86 -20.92
N PRO A 183 -0.36 1.27 -20.57
CA PRO A 183 0.59 0.38 -19.91
C PRO A 183 0.10 -0.05 -18.52
N TYR A 184 -0.67 0.79 -17.84
CA TYR A 184 -1.14 0.57 -16.47
C TYR A 184 -2.45 -0.22 -16.37
N ARG A 185 -3.00 -0.68 -17.51
CA ARG A 185 -4.20 -1.50 -17.54
C ARG A 185 -3.87 -2.95 -17.19
N ASN A 186 -4.42 -3.42 -16.07
CA ASN A 186 -4.25 -4.82 -15.67
C ASN A 186 -5.23 -5.77 -16.38
N ARG A 187 -5.08 -7.08 -16.12
CA ARG A 187 -5.92 -8.13 -16.72
C ARG A 187 -7.42 -7.92 -16.47
N LYS A 188 -7.78 -7.33 -15.33
CA LYS A 188 -9.16 -6.96 -14.94
C LYS A 188 -9.65 -5.65 -15.58
N GLN A 189 -8.94 -5.14 -16.58
CA GLN A 189 -9.24 -3.89 -17.30
C GLN A 189 -9.24 -2.63 -16.43
N SER A 190 -8.69 -2.70 -15.21
CA SER A 190 -8.57 -1.59 -14.27
C SER A 190 -7.17 -0.97 -14.30
N ILE A 191 -7.06 0.31 -13.97
CA ILE A 191 -5.78 1.04 -13.98
C ILE A 191 -5.08 0.85 -12.63
N SER A 192 -3.86 0.34 -12.66
CA SER A 192 -3.10 0.02 -11.46
C SER A 192 -1.59 0.04 -11.71
N GLN A 193 -0.82 0.19 -10.64
CA GLN A 193 0.61 -0.08 -10.61
C GLN A 193 0.82 -1.47 -10.02
N ASN A 194 1.62 -2.32 -10.68
CA ASN A 194 2.04 -3.60 -10.12
C ASN A 194 3.19 -3.36 -9.11
N CYS A 195 3.11 -4.00 -7.96
CA CYS A 195 4.12 -3.99 -6.91
C CYS A 195 4.37 -5.44 -6.50
N MET A 196 5.59 -5.93 -6.69
CA MET A 196 5.96 -7.24 -6.15
C MET A 196 6.30 -7.08 -4.66
N VAL A 197 5.81 -7.99 -3.84
CA VAL A 197 6.06 -8.01 -2.40
C VAL A 197 6.52 -9.38 -2.00
N ALA A 198 7.53 -9.46 -1.12
CA ALA A 198 7.94 -10.70 -0.50
C ALA A 198 7.73 -10.64 1.02
N CYS A 199 7.26 -11.72 1.61
CA CYS A 199 7.07 -11.86 3.05
C CYS A 199 7.65 -13.16 3.60
N ASP A 200 8.01 -13.17 4.88
CA ASP A 200 8.41 -14.40 5.60
C ASP A 200 7.19 -15.13 6.19
N PHE A 201 7.41 -16.25 6.89
CA PHE A 201 6.36 -17.02 7.54
C PHE A 201 5.71 -16.33 8.75
N ASP A 202 6.30 -15.25 9.26
CA ASP A 202 5.68 -14.39 10.27
C ASP A 202 4.83 -13.28 9.62
N LEU A 203 4.63 -13.33 8.30
CA LEU A 203 3.94 -12.33 7.49
C LEU A 203 4.61 -10.95 7.52
N LYS A 204 5.92 -10.88 7.81
CA LYS A 204 6.68 -9.64 7.75
C LYS A 204 7.18 -9.43 6.34
N PHE A 205 7.04 -8.22 5.82
CA PHE A 205 7.64 -7.87 4.53
C PHE A 205 9.16 -7.92 4.62
N VAL A 206 9.77 -8.66 3.69
CA VAL A 206 11.22 -8.81 3.56
C VAL A 206 11.76 -8.15 2.30
N HIS A 207 10.88 -7.85 1.33
CA HIS A 207 11.19 -7.04 0.15
C HIS A 207 9.92 -6.43 -0.43
N ILE A 208 10.03 -5.23 -1.00
CA ILE A 208 8.96 -4.55 -1.73
C ILE A 208 9.59 -3.94 -2.99
N HIS A 209 9.06 -4.29 -4.16
CA HIS A 209 9.48 -3.78 -5.46
C HIS A 209 8.31 -3.10 -6.18
N PRO A 210 8.04 -1.82 -5.86
CA PRO A 210 6.96 -1.07 -6.46
C PRO A 210 7.38 -0.49 -7.81
N GLY A 211 6.42 0.06 -8.56
CA GLY A 211 6.73 0.94 -9.69
C GLY A 211 6.34 0.42 -11.06
N TRP A 212 5.99 -0.85 -11.18
CA TRP A 212 5.76 -1.52 -12.46
C TRP A 212 4.40 -1.22 -13.06
N GLU A 213 4.31 -1.24 -14.39
CA GLU A 213 3.04 -1.01 -15.06
C GLU A 213 2.04 -2.13 -14.75
N GLY A 214 0.74 -1.79 -14.64
CA GLY A 214 -0.31 -2.76 -14.34
C GLY A 214 -0.47 -3.89 -15.37
N SER A 215 0.05 -3.73 -16.59
CA SER A 215 0.09 -4.78 -17.61
C SER A 215 1.30 -5.72 -17.48
N ALA A 216 2.29 -5.37 -16.66
CA ALA A 216 3.50 -6.17 -16.48
C ALA A 216 3.17 -7.51 -15.80
N SER A 217 3.71 -8.60 -16.34
CA SER A 217 3.62 -9.93 -15.73
C SER A 217 4.52 -10.04 -14.51
N ASP A 218 4.13 -10.86 -13.52
CA ASP A 218 4.92 -11.03 -12.30
C ASP A 218 6.31 -11.60 -12.58
N ALA A 219 6.46 -12.40 -13.64
CA ALA A 219 7.77 -12.85 -14.14
C ALA A 219 8.68 -11.69 -14.54
N ARG A 220 8.13 -10.66 -15.19
CA ARG A 220 8.88 -9.47 -15.59
C ARG A 220 9.25 -8.63 -14.37
N VAL A 221 8.30 -8.42 -13.45
CA VAL A 221 8.53 -7.66 -12.21
C VAL A 221 9.57 -8.36 -11.33
N LEU A 222 9.49 -9.68 -11.17
CA LEU A 222 10.46 -10.46 -10.41
C LEU A 222 11.85 -10.40 -11.03
N HIS A 223 11.94 -10.54 -12.37
CA HIS A 223 13.23 -10.45 -13.05
C HIS A 223 13.89 -9.09 -12.82
N ASP A 224 13.12 -8.01 -12.88
CA ASP A 224 13.63 -6.68 -12.58
C ASP A 224 14.02 -6.50 -11.11
N ALA A 225 13.23 -7.02 -10.17
CA ALA A 225 13.55 -6.98 -8.75
C ALA A 225 14.90 -7.65 -8.45
N LEU A 226 15.16 -8.80 -9.08
CA LEU A 226 16.44 -9.52 -8.98
C LEU A 226 17.63 -8.69 -9.48
N ASN A 227 17.41 -7.83 -10.48
CA ASN A 227 18.44 -6.91 -10.99
C ASN A 227 18.60 -5.66 -10.11
N HIS A 228 17.63 -5.36 -9.24
CA HIS A 228 17.59 -4.15 -8.40
C HIS A 228 17.68 -4.43 -6.90
N GLY A 229 18.38 -5.50 -6.53
CA GLY A 229 18.77 -5.76 -5.13
C GLY A 229 17.86 -6.72 -4.37
N PHE A 230 16.84 -7.29 -4.99
CA PHE A 230 16.18 -8.47 -4.42
C PHE A 230 17.13 -9.65 -4.44
N GLN A 231 17.46 -10.18 -3.26
CA GLN A 231 18.35 -11.32 -3.09
C GLN A 231 17.66 -12.40 -2.29
N VAL A 232 17.66 -13.62 -2.80
CA VAL A 232 17.24 -14.80 -2.05
C VAL A 232 18.45 -15.29 -1.24
N PRO A 233 18.35 -15.32 0.10
CA PRO A 233 19.43 -15.80 0.96
C PRO A 233 19.88 -17.23 0.59
N GLY A 234 21.19 -17.49 0.66
CA GLY A 234 21.76 -18.81 0.37
C GLY A 234 22.03 -19.10 -1.12
N GLY A 235 21.86 -18.11 -2.02
CA GLY A 235 22.14 -18.27 -3.44
C GLY A 235 21.11 -19.11 -4.20
N LEU A 236 19.97 -19.37 -3.57
CA LEU A 236 18.84 -20.09 -4.15
C LEU A 236 18.14 -19.19 -5.20
N ARG A 237 17.52 -19.79 -6.22
CA ARG A 237 16.75 -19.05 -7.21
C ARG A 237 15.28 -19.02 -6.80
N PRO A 238 14.58 -17.87 -6.91
CA PRO A 238 13.13 -17.85 -6.76
C PRO A 238 12.49 -18.54 -7.96
N HIS A 239 11.43 -19.30 -7.72
CA HIS A 239 10.63 -19.92 -8.76
C HIS A 239 9.19 -19.41 -8.66
N LEU A 240 8.64 -18.91 -9.76
CA LEU A 240 7.21 -18.66 -9.86
C LEU A 240 6.51 -19.98 -10.17
N ILE A 241 5.60 -20.42 -9.30
CA ILE A 241 4.71 -21.54 -9.60
C ILE A 241 3.43 -20.93 -10.16
N SER A 242 3.20 -21.09 -11.47
CA SER A 242 1.93 -20.74 -12.11
C SER A 242 0.99 -21.93 -12.03
N SER A 243 -0.13 -21.82 -11.34
CA SER A 243 -1.25 -22.75 -11.51
C SER A 243 -2.09 -22.32 -12.70
N SER A 244 -1.75 -22.80 -13.90
CA SER A 244 -2.57 -22.59 -15.11
C SER A 244 -3.10 -23.92 -15.65
N HIS A 245 -4.11 -24.50 -14.99
CA HIS A 245 -4.94 -25.54 -15.61
C HIS A 245 -6.43 -25.38 -15.22
N LYS A 246 -7.22 -24.84 -16.16
CA LYS A 246 -8.68 -24.91 -16.16
C LYS A 246 -9.11 -26.34 -16.49
N LYS A 247 -9.56 -27.10 -15.50
CA LYS A 247 -10.49 -28.22 -15.73
C LYS A 247 -11.64 -28.20 -14.72
N ASN A 248 -12.73 -27.57 -15.16
CA ASN A 248 -14.10 -27.92 -14.82
C ASN A 248 -14.52 -27.88 -13.33
N CYS A 249 -14.22 -26.78 -12.63
CA CYS A 249 -14.79 -26.49 -11.31
C CYS A 249 -15.45 -25.10 -11.36
N ASP A 250 -16.73 -25.01 -10.98
CA ASP A 250 -17.57 -23.79 -10.91
C ASP A 250 -17.13 -22.79 -9.81
N CYS A 251 -15.83 -22.59 -9.63
CA CYS A 251 -15.28 -21.66 -8.65
C CYS A 251 -14.40 -20.61 -9.33
N ASP A 252 -14.96 -19.42 -9.53
CA ASP A 252 -14.28 -18.21 -10.05
C ASP A 252 -13.34 -17.59 -9.01
N TYR A 253 -12.26 -18.29 -8.63
CA TYR A 253 -11.17 -17.70 -7.84
C TYR A 253 -9.80 -18.00 -8.47
N GLU A 254 -9.27 -17.01 -9.18
CA GLU A 254 -7.87 -16.95 -9.60
C GLU A 254 -7.05 -16.40 -8.41
N TYR A 255 -6.32 -17.28 -7.71
CA TYR A 255 -5.21 -16.88 -6.83
C TYR A 255 -3.91 -17.33 -7.50
N GLU A 256 -3.03 -16.37 -7.82
CA GLU A 256 -1.65 -16.61 -8.28
C GLU A 256 -0.70 -16.47 -7.07
N ASP A 257 -0.89 -17.23 -5.98
CA ASP A 257 0.03 -17.17 -4.84
C ASP A 257 1.36 -17.87 -5.21
N VAL A 258 2.45 -17.10 -5.29
CA VAL A 258 3.78 -17.65 -5.55
C VAL A 258 4.56 -17.86 -4.25
N LEU A 259 5.01 -19.10 -4.06
CA LEU A 259 5.84 -19.49 -2.92
C LEU A 259 7.31 -19.24 -3.24
N LEU A 260 8.09 -18.80 -2.24
CA LEU A 260 9.55 -18.89 -2.29
C LEU A 260 9.94 -20.37 -2.15
N VAL A 261 9.64 -21.18 -3.15
CA VAL A 261 10.06 -22.58 -3.20
C VAL A 261 11.51 -22.61 -3.67
N PRO A 262 12.44 -23.10 -2.85
CA PRO A 262 13.75 -23.45 -3.37
C PRO A 262 13.63 -24.68 -4.25
N ALA A 263 14.27 -24.63 -5.40
CA ALA A 263 14.64 -25.85 -6.10
C ALA A 263 15.61 -26.66 -5.23
N ALA A 264 15.10 -27.67 -4.54
CA ALA A 264 15.85 -28.87 -4.18
C ALA A 264 15.43 -29.93 -5.24
N LEU A 265 16.26 -30.58 -6.04
CA LEU A 265 17.66 -30.98 -5.90
C LEU A 265 18.31 -31.04 -7.30
N ARG A 266 19.47 -30.40 -7.45
CA ARG A 266 20.42 -30.74 -8.49
C ARG A 266 21.25 -31.95 -8.03
N GLN A 267 20.64 -33.13 -7.88
CA GLN A 267 21.36 -34.38 -7.60
C GLN A 267 20.70 -35.62 -8.24
N SER A 268 20.35 -35.54 -9.52
CA SER A 268 20.32 -36.71 -10.42
C SER A 268 19.97 -36.20 -11.80
N GLY A 269 20.79 -36.52 -12.81
CA GLY A 269 20.58 -36.10 -14.20
C GLY A 269 19.43 -36.83 -14.86
N ASP A 270 18.20 -36.58 -14.40
CA ASP A 270 16.97 -37.08 -14.99
C ASP A 270 16.13 -35.90 -15.47
N GLU A 271 15.87 -35.87 -16.79
CA GLU A 271 15.24 -34.76 -17.53
C GLU A 271 13.70 -34.85 -17.54
N THR A 272 13.08 -35.42 -16.50
CA THR A 272 11.66 -35.83 -16.50
C THR A 272 10.73 -34.98 -15.61
N TRP A 273 11.23 -33.89 -15.02
CA TRP A 273 10.45 -33.10 -14.03
C TRP A 273 9.40 -32.14 -14.63
N GLU A 274 9.47 -31.82 -15.94
CA GLU A 274 8.44 -30.99 -16.59
C GLU A 274 7.12 -31.77 -16.82
N GLU A 275 7.19 -33.10 -16.92
CA GLU A 275 6.00 -33.94 -17.12
C GLU A 275 5.25 -34.23 -15.79
N GLU A 276 5.96 -34.39 -14.67
CA GLU A 276 5.33 -34.55 -13.36
C GLU A 276 4.56 -33.29 -12.93
N LEU A 277 5.02 -32.08 -13.23
CA LEU A 277 4.25 -30.86 -12.90
C LEU A 277 3.03 -30.65 -13.82
N ALA A 278 3.06 -31.19 -15.04
CA ALA A 278 1.94 -31.12 -15.98
C ALA A 278 0.81 -32.11 -15.66
N GLU A 279 1.12 -33.27 -15.07
CA GLU A 279 0.10 -34.26 -14.68
C GLU A 279 -0.67 -33.88 -13.39
N PHE A 280 -0.09 -33.07 -12.50
CA PHE A 280 -0.71 -32.70 -11.22
C PHE A 280 -1.83 -31.63 -11.33
N GLY A 281 -2.01 -31.01 -12.50
CA GLY A 281 -3.14 -30.10 -12.79
C GLY A 281 -4.52 -30.78 -12.91
N GLY A 282 -4.64 -32.08 -12.59
CA GLY A 282 -5.84 -32.90 -12.80
C GLY A 282 -6.67 -33.24 -11.56
N GLY A 283 -6.27 -32.83 -10.35
CA GLY A 283 -6.98 -33.17 -9.11
C GLY A 283 -8.08 -32.18 -8.74
N CYS A 284 -9.31 -32.44 -9.20
CA CYS A 284 -10.52 -31.72 -8.80
C CYS A 284 -10.74 -31.83 -7.28
N TRP A 285 -10.56 -30.73 -6.53
CA TRP A 285 -10.93 -30.67 -5.12
C TRP A 285 -12.45 -30.50 -5.00
N THR A 286 -13.22 -31.59 -4.92
CA THR A 286 -14.67 -31.54 -4.63
C THR A 286 -15.08 -32.45 -3.47
N HIS A 287 -15.51 -31.81 -2.37
CA HIS A 287 -16.77 -32.01 -1.59
C HIS A 287 -16.55 -31.60 -0.10
N HIS A 288 -17.03 -30.43 0.40
CA HIS A 288 -18.41 -30.04 0.86
C HIS A 288 -18.86 -30.67 2.21
N PRO A 289 -19.83 -30.06 2.95
CA PRO A 289 -19.99 -28.69 3.44
C PRO A 289 -20.28 -28.66 4.98
N HIS A 290 -20.51 -27.47 5.55
CA HIS A 290 -20.92 -27.19 6.95
C HIS A 290 -19.82 -27.17 8.02
N THR A 291 -19.37 -25.97 8.37
CA THR A 291 -19.85 -25.27 9.57
C THR A 291 -19.37 -23.82 9.55
N LYS A 292 -20.31 -22.91 9.79
CA LYS A 292 -20.00 -21.55 10.24
C LYS A 292 -19.18 -21.67 11.53
N ASN A 293 -18.08 -20.94 11.63
CA ASN A 293 -17.74 -20.13 12.80
C ASN A 293 -16.42 -19.37 12.58
N GLU A 294 -16.53 -18.05 12.66
CA GLU A 294 -15.66 -17.13 13.40
C GLU A 294 -14.18 -17.49 13.59
N ALA A 295 -13.33 -16.70 12.93
CA ALA A 295 -12.12 -16.07 13.46
C ALA A 295 -11.71 -15.04 12.36
N VAL A 296 -11.87 -13.72 12.50
CA VAL A 296 -11.21 -12.83 13.47
C VAL A 296 -9.85 -13.39 13.85
N TYR A 297 -8.82 -13.03 13.09
CA TYR A 297 -7.69 -12.21 13.54
C TYR A 297 -7.05 -11.54 12.32
#